data_AF-G8JPA3-F1
#
_entry.id   AF-G8JPA3-F1
#
_cell.length_a   1.000
_cell.length_b   1.000
_cell.length_c   1.000
_cell.angle_alpha   90.00
_cell.angle_beta   90.00
_cell.angle_gamma   90.00
#
_symmetry.space_group_name_H-M   'P 1'
#
loop_
_entity.id
_entity.type
_entity.pdbx_description
1 polymer ?
#
loop_
_entity_poly.entity_id
_entity_poly.type
_entity_poly.pdbx_seq_one_letter_code
_entity_poly.pdbx_strand_id
1 'polypeptide(L)'
;MAKKQKVKRISRDSESALFPEAIYKLNDDRTSMPKSYEFLPYPECILNYKVILLPKFFNAKICESIISHFSVSNTMESFCQRRTKDYAERFNDRASVISSEVANIIWARLFRVLQKDNYIIDVLGFKHSKGLNPQLRVYRYEEGHHFGKHYDESVKLDQLGTTQWTLLIYLSGGDSLVGGDTIFYAPDNNKAEYIHPSKGLALLHKHGDDCLLHEAQMVEKGVKWVLRSDVIF
;
A
#
# COMPACT_ATOMS: atom_id res chain seq x y z
N MET A 1 -8.99 -14.58 26.37
CA MET A 1 -7.71 -13.85 26.54
C MET A 1 -6.77 -14.23 25.39
N ALA A 2 -6.72 -13.44 24.33
CA ALA A 2 -5.85 -13.72 23.18
C ALA A 2 -4.41 -13.31 23.50
N LYS A 3 -3.47 -14.24 23.37
CA LYS A 3 -2.04 -13.99 23.55
C LYS A 3 -1.57 -13.00 22.48
N LYS A 4 -1.09 -11.83 22.91
CA LYS A 4 -0.30 -10.91 22.06
C LYS A 4 0.89 -11.69 21.50
N GLN A 5 0.84 -12.06 20.23
CA GLN A 5 1.97 -12.67 19.55
C GLN A 5 3.03 -11.58 19.36
N LYS A 6 4.15 -11.70 20.08
CA LYS A 6 5.31 -10.82 19.94
C LYS A 6 5.82 -10.94 18.50
N VAL A 7 5.68 -9.87 17.73
CA VAL A 7 6.40 -9.69 16.47
C VAL A 7 7.89 -9.75 16.79
N LYS A 8 8.60 -10.76 16.28
CA LYS A 8 10.06 -10.82 16.38
C LYS A 8 10.62 -9.67 15.54
N ARG A 9 11.10 -8.61 16.20
CA ARG A 9 12.03 -7.65 15.58
C ARG A 9 13.31 -8.43 15.28
N ILE A 10 13.52 -8.74 14.01
CA ILE A 10 14.77 -9.31 13.54
C ILE A 10 15.77 -8.15 13.46
N SER A 11 16.68 -8.06 14.43
CA SER A 11 17.97 -7.39 14.24
C SER A 11 18.87 -8.38 13.50
N ARG A 12 19.10 -8.18 12.20
CA ARG A 12 20.12 -8.91 11.44
C ARG A 12 21.32 -7.99 11.25
N ASP A 13 22.46 -8.44 11.72
CA ASP A 13 23.78 -7.96 11.32
C ASP A 13 24.13 -8.57 9.95
N SER A 14 24.01 -7.76 8.90
CA SER A 14 24.82 -7.77 7.67
C SER A 14 24.28 -6.65 6.76
N GLU A 15 25.16 -5.84 6.18
CA GLU A 15 24.92 -4.64 5.35
C GLU A 15 24.14 -4.89 4.03
N SER A 16 23.02 -5.61 4.06
CA SER A 16 22.09 -5.69 2.94
C SER A 16 21.01 -4.65 3.13
N ALA A 17 20.82 -3.78 2.13
CA ALA A 17 19.80 -2.74 2.15
C ALA A 17 18.39 -3.34 2.42
N LEU A 18 17.58 -2.64 3.22
CA LEU A 18 16.22 -3.06 3.62
C LEU A 18 15.21 -3.11 2.46
N PHE A 19 15.55 -2.44 1.36
CA PHE A 19 14.83 -2.39 0.10
C PHE A 19 15.85 -2.43 -1.05
N PRO A 20 15.44 -2.72 -2.30
CA PRO A 20 16.35 -2.66 -3.44
C PRO A 20 16.80 -1.22 -3.73
N GLU A 21 18.01 -1.07 -4.26
CA GLU A 21 18.62 0.23 -4.64
C GLU A 21 17.71 1.09 -5.53
N ALA A 22 16.89 0.46 -6.38
CA ALA A 22 15.95 1.14 -7.27
C ALA A 22 14.98 2.08 -6.54
N ILE A 23 14.57 1.75 -5.29
CA ILE A 23 13.67 2.63 -4.54
C ILE A 23 14.38 3.88 -4.03
N TYR A 24 15.66 3.76 -3.66
CA TYR A 24 16.46 4.89 -3.16
C TYR A 24 16.73 5.93 -4.24
N LYS A 25 16.64 5.51 -5.51
CA LYS A 25 16.78 6.35 -6.70
C LYS A 25 15.43 6.79 -7.30
N LEU A 26 14.30 6.51 -6.64
CA LEU A 26 12.95 6.78 -7.17
C LEU A 26 12.75 8.25 -7.59
N ASN A 27 13.36 9.18 -6.86
CA ASN A 27 13.24 10.63 -7.10
C ASN A 27 14.56 11.25 -7.59
N ASP A 28 15.55 10.46 -8.02
CA ASP A 28 16.84 11.01 -8.49
C ASP A 28 16.77 11.41 -9.97
N ASP A 29 16.53 12.70 -10.20
CA ASP A 29 16.46 13.35 -11.52
C ASP A 29 17.75 13.17 -12.35
N ARG A 30 18.88 12.75 -11.74
CA ARG A 30 20.17 12.54 -12.42
C ARG A 30 20.27 11.19 -13.15
N THR A 31 19.38 10.24 -12.85
CA THR A 31 19.34 8.93 -13.53
C THR A 31 18.55 8.96 -14.84
N SER A 32 17.73 10.00 -15.02
CA SER A 32 17.11 10.38 -16.29
C SER A 32 18.12 11.14 -17.15
N MET A 33 18.30 10.70 -18.40
CA MET A 33 19.00 11.49 -19.42
C MET A 33 18.53 12.95 -19.39
N PRO A 34 19.42 13.93 -19.65
CA PRO A 34 19.06 15.35 -19.59
C PRO A 34 18.03 15.65 -20.69
N LYS A 35 16.73 15.54 -20.34
CA LYS A 35 15.47 15.75 -21.10
C LYS A 35 14.37 14.70 -20.85
N SER A 36 14.56 13.73 -19.95
CA SER A 36 13.49 12.79 -19.57
C SER A 36 12.57 13.45 -18.53
N TYR A 37 11.45 14.04 -18.96
CA TYR A 37 10.39 14.46 -18.04
C TYR A 37 9.89 13.25 -17.26
N GLU A 38 10.06 13.26 -15.95
CA GLU A 38 9.48 12.25 -15.08
C GLU A 38 7.95 12.31 -15.16
N PHE A 39 7.32 11.20 -15.56
CA PHE A 39 5.87 11.11 -15.57
C PHE A 39 5.35 11.05 -14.12
N LEU A 40 4.51 12.02 -13.78
CA LEU A 40 3.73 12.05 -12.55
C LEU A 40 2.24 11.97 -12.92
N PRO A 41 1.47 11.00 -12.39
CA PRO A 41 0.05 10.92 -12.68
C PRO A 41 -0.74 12.13 -12.15
N TYR A 42 -2.00 12.22 -12.57
CA TYR A 42 -2.99 13.08 -11.93
C TYR A 42 -3.87 12.22 -11.01
N PRO A 43 -4.25 12.69 -9.81
CA PRO A 43 -5.13 11.92 -8.93
C PRO A 43 -6.52 11.68 -9.49
N GLU A 44 -7.01 10.45 -9.41
CA GLU A 44 -8.38 10.07 -9.79
C GLU A 44 -9.17 9.73 -8.53
N CYS A 45 -10.11 10.59 -8.14
CA CYS A 45 -10.92 10.41 -6.94
C CYS A 45 -12.24 9.69 -7.27
N ILE A 46 -12.56 8.65 -6.50
CA ILE A 46 -13.81 7.88 -6.62
C ILE A 46 -14.47 7.71 -5.25
N LEU A 47 -15.69 7.16 -5.23
CA LEU A 47 -16.44 6.85 -4.01
C LEU A 47 -16.54 8.06 -3.07
N ASN A 48 -16.98 9.20 -3.62
CA ASN A 48 -17.09 10.48 -2.89
C ASN A 48 -15.79 10.89 -2.19
N TYR A 49 -14.67 10.80 -2.92
CA TYR A 49 -13.33 11.16 -2.43
C TYR A 49 -12.84 10.31 -1.25
N LYS A 50 -13.39 9.10 -1.05
CA LYS A 50 -12.89 8.15 -0.05
C LYS A 50 -11.79 7.24 -0.59
N VAL A 51 -11.65 7.15 -1.91
CA VAL A 51 -10.60 6.40 -2.60
C VAL A 51 -9.96 7.28 -3.67
N ILE A 52 -8.63 7.27 -3.74
CA ILE A 52 -7.82 8.03 -4.70
C ILE A 52 -6.93 7.03 -5.45
N LEU A 53 -7.00 7.03 -6.77
CA LEU A 53 -6.18 6.20 -7.63
C LEU A 53 -5.11 7.05 -8.31
N LEU A 54 -3.88 6.53 -8.34
CA LEU A 54 -2.72 7.15 -8.99
C LEU A 54 -2.13 6.14 -9.99
N PRO A 55 -2.63 6.10 -11.24
CA PRO A 55 -2.15 5.15 -12.25
C PRO A 55 -0.67 5.38 -12.58
N LYS A 56 0.10 4.31 -12.79
CA LYS A 56 1.54 4.41 -13.14
C LYS A 56 2.36 5.24 -12.13
N PHE A 57 1.96 5.21 -10.85
CA PHE A 57 2.69 5.87 -9.75
C PHE A 57 4.12 5.34 -9.65
N PHE A 58 4.28 4.02 -9.69
CA PHE A 58 5.58 3.36 -9.91
C PHE A 58 5.70 2.87 -11.34
N ASN A 59 6.92 2.89 -11.87
CA ASN A 59 7.22 2.22 -13.13
C ASN A 59 7.41 0.71 -12.91
N ALA A 60 7.31 -0.07 -13.98
CA ALA A 60 7.41 -1.53 -13.91
C ALA A 60 8.75 -2.03 -13.34
N LYS A 61 9.86 -1.34 -13.66
CA LYS A 61 11.21 -1.71 -13.21
C LYS A 61 11.35 -1.65 -11.69
N ILE A 62 10.81 -0.62 -11.04
CA ILE A 62 10.84 -0.50 -9.57
C ILE A 62 9.95 -1.56 -8.94
N CYS A 63 8.75 -1.80 -9.50
CA CYS A 63 7.87 -2.86 -9.02
C CYS A 63 8.55 -4.24 -9.05
N GLU A 64 9.18 -4.60 -10.16
CA GLU A 64 9.90 -5.86 -10.33
C GLU A 64 11.11 -5.98 -9.41
N SER A 65 11.84 -4.88 -9.22
CA SER A 65 12.98 -4.85 -8.30
C SER A 65 12.55 -5.10 -6.84
N ILE A 66 11.42 -4.53 -6.41
CA ILE A 66 10.85 -4.78 -5.07
C ILE A 66 10.38 -6.23 -4.96
N ILE A 67 9.63 -6.75 -5.94
CA ILE A 67 9.18 -8.14 -5.94
C ILE A 67 10.37 -9.10 -5.84
N SER A 68 11.41 -8.91 -6.66
CA SER A 68 12.61 -9.76 -6.66
C SER A 68 13.32 -9.74 -5.30
N HIS A 69 13.50 -8.55 -4.71
CA HIS A 69 14.12 -8.39 -3.39
C HIS A 69 13.37 -9.13 -2.28
N PHE A 70 12.04 -9.05 -2.25
CA PHE A 70 11.23 -9.71 -1.22
C PHE A 70 10.97 -11.20 -1.51
N SER A 71 11.09 -11.64 -2.75
CA SER A 71 10.92 -13.06 -3.12
C SER A 71 12.10 -13.93 -2.67
N VAL A 72 13.32 -13.39 -2.66
CA VAL A 72 14.54 -14.18 -2.38
C VAL A 72 14.97 -14.09 -0.91
N SER A 73 14.57 -13.06 -0.18
CA SER A 73 15.17 -12.71 1.11
C SER A 73 14.72 -13.54 2.33
N ASN A 74 13.90 -14.60 2.15
CA ASN A 74 13.23 -15.33 3.24
C ASN A 74 12.52 -14.38 4.24
N THR A 75 12.10 -13.20 3.76
CA THR A 75 11.50 -12.13 4.59
C THR A 75 9.97 -12.23 4.62
N MET A 76 9.39 -13.00 3.70
CA MET A 76 7.95 -13.22 3.63
C MET A 76 7.55 -14.34 4.59
N GLU A 77 6.60 -14.05 5.47
CA GLU A 77 6.00 -15.01 6.40
C GLU A 77 4.53 -15.22 6.04
N SER A 78 4.08 -16.48 5.96
CA SER A 78 2.67 -16.79 5.78
C SER A 78 1.85 -16.40 7.01
N PHE A 79 0.79 -15.64 6.78
CA PHE A 79 -0.13 -15.19 7.80
C PHE A 79 -1.53 -15.72 7.51
N CYS A 80 -2.03 -16.55 8.43
CA CYS A 80 -3.38 -17.10 8.38
C CYS A 80 -4.14 -16.69 9.65
N GLN A 81 -5.25 -15.98 9.47
CA GLN A 81 -6.16 -15.54 10.51
C GLN A 81 -7.55 -16.08 10.15
N ARG A 82 -8.09 -16.96 11.00
CA ARG A 82 -9.47 -17.42 10.85
C ARG A 82 -10.44 -16.30 11.21
N ARG A 83 -11.60 -16.30 10.54
CA ARG A 83 -12.69 -15.39 10.88
C ARG A 83 -13.11 -15.56 12.34
N THR A 84 -13.24 -14.45 13.04
CA THR A 84 -13.87 -14.37 14.36
C THR A 84 -14.92 -13.25 14.34
N LYS A 85 -15.49 -12.94 15.52
CA LYS A 85 -16.37 -11.77 15.67
C LYS A 85 -15.64 -10.45 15.38
N ASP A 86 -14.35 -10.38 15.72
CA ASP A 86 -13.56 -9.14 15.71
C ASP A 86 -12.56 -9.08 14.55
N TYR A 87 -12.27 -10.22 13.91
CA TYR A 87 -11.29 -10.32 12.83
C TYR A 87 -11.86 -10.99 11.60
N ALA A 88 -11.64 -10.37 10.44
CA ALA A 88 -11.94 -10.99 9.16
C ALA A 88 -10.98 -12.14 8.86
N GLU A 89 -11.45 -13.09 8.02
CA GLU A 89 -10.59 -14.15 7.51
C GLU A 89 -9.49 -13.55 6.64
N ARG A 90 -8.26 -14.02 6.83
CA ARG A 90 -7.12 -13.55 6.08
C ARG A 90 -6.17 -14.68 5.85
N PHE A 91 -5.73 -14.82 4.61
CA PHE A 91 -4.65 -15.73 4.25
C PHE A 91 -3.78 -15.06 3.19
N ASN A 92 -2.55 -14.71 3.56
CA ASN A 92 -1.57 -14.09 2.67
C ASN A 92 -0.17 -14.21 3.27
N ASP A 93 0.87 -14.01 2.46
CA ASP A 93 2.21 -13.80 3.00
C ASP A 93 2.47 -12.32 3.24
N ARG A 94 3.30 -12.02 4.25
CA ARG A 94 3.67 -10.65 4.62
C ARG A 94 5.14 -10.54 5.01
N ALA A 95 5.76 -9.45 4.60
CA ALA A 95 6.98 -8.91 5.18
C ALA A 95 6.65 -7.58 5.88
N SER A 96 7.36 -7.27 6.96
CA SER A 96 7.25 -5.98 7.67
C SER A 96 8.63 -5.41 7.89
N VAL A 97 8.86 -4.20 7.39
CA VAL A 97 10.16 -3.52 7.42
C VAL A 97 9.95 -2.11 7.94
N ILE A 98 10.79 -1.67 8.88
CA ILE A 98 10.78 -0.29 9.37
C ILE A 98 11.86 0.48 8.61
N SER A 99 11.47 1.45 7.79
CA SER A 99 12.41 2.32 7.08
C SER A 99 11.83 3.73 6.90
N SER A 100 12.30 4.68 7.71
CA SER A 100 11.92 6.09 7.59
C SER A 100 12.43 6.69 6.28
N GLU A 101 13.59 6.25 5.80
CA GLU A 101 14.19 6.73 4.55
C GLU A 101 13.31 6.38 3.34
N VAL A 102 12.94 5.11 3.19
CA VAL A 102 12.08 4.66 2.09
C VAL A 102 10.67 5.27 2.21
N ALA A 103 10.13 5.36 3.43
CA ALA A 103 8.86 6.03 3.66
C ALA A 103 8.90 7.51 3.22
N ASN A 104 9.97 8.24 3.52
CA ASN A 104 10.14 9.63 3.10
C ASN A 104 10.30 9.78 1.58
N ILE A 105 11.00 8.86 0.92
CA ILE A 105 11.17 8.86 -0.54
C ILE A 105 9.82 8.66 -1.24
N ILE A 106 9.04 7.66 -0.81
CA ILE A 106 7.70 7.40 -1.36
C ILE A 106 6.78 8.58 -1.05
N TRP A 107 6.85 9.13 0.17
CA TRP A 107 6.06 10.28 0.59
C TRP A 107 6.33 11.51 -0.29
N ALA A 108 7.60 11.86 -0.54
CA ALA A 108 7.96 13.01 -1.36
C ALA A 108 7.36 12.91 -2.76
N ARG A 109 7.39 11.72 -3.37
CA ARG A 109 6.75 11.47 -4.66
C ARG A 109 5.23 11.59 -4.57
N LEU A 110 4.63 10.91 -3.60
CA LEU A 110 3.19 10.89 -3.39
C LEU A 110 2.64 12.31 -3.20
N PHE A 111 3.25 13.10 -2.32
CA PHE A 111 2.82 14.46 -2.03
C PHE A 111 2.89 15.36 -3.27
N ARG A 112 3.95 15.27 -4.10
CA ARG A 112 4.04 15.99 -5.39
C ARG A 112 2.90 15.65 -6.35
N VAL A 113 2.42 14.40 -6.33
CA VAL A 113 1.28 13.97 -7.16
C VAL A 113 -0.03 14.51 -6.59
N LEU A 114 -0.25 14.38 -5.27
CA LEU A 114 -1.47 14.82 -4.60
C LEU A 114 -1.65 16.35 -4.66
N GLN A 115 -0.56 17.12 -4.67
CA GLN A 115 -0.58 18.59 -4.78
C GLN A 115 -1.14 19.12 -6.10
N LYS A 116 -1.37 18.26 -7.10
CA LYS A 116 -2.01 18.64 -8.36
C LYS A 116 -3.51 18.84 -8.25
N ASP A 117 -4.13 18.43 -7.15
CA ASP A 117 -5.56 18.59 -6.87
C ASP A 117 -5.75 19.36 -5.55
N ASN A 118 -6.29 20.58 -5.65
CA ASN A 118 -6.51 21.45 -4.50
C ASN A 118 -7.54 20.89 -3.51
N TYR A 119 -8.52 20.11 -3.99
CA TYR A 119 -9.51 19.49 -3.11
C TYR A 119 -8.84 18.47 -2.18
N ILE A 120 -7.90 17.68 -2.70
CA ILE A 120 -7.11 16.75 -1.89
C ILE A 120 -6.29 17.49 -0.83
N ILE A 121 -5.59 18.56 -1.22
CA ILE A 121 -4.73 19.31 -0.31
C ILE A 121 -5.53 20.05 0.77
N ASP A 122 -6.56 20.80 0.36
CA ASP A 122 -7.24 21.74 1.24
C ASP A 122 -8.45 21.14 1.96
N VAL A 123 -9.25 20.35 1.25
CA VAL A 123 -10.53 19.83 1.76
C VAL A 123 -10.34 18.45 2.41
N LEU A 124 -9.59 17.55 1.79
CA LEU A 124 -9.22 16.27 2.41
C LEU A 124 -8.11 16.41 3.45
N GLY A 125 -7.55 17.62 3.60
CA GLY A 125 -6.64 17.98 4.68
C GLY A 125 -5.19 17.53 4.48
N PHE A 126 -4.80 17.07 3.29
CA PHE A 126 -3.42 16.63 3.04
C PHE A 126 -2.38 17.74 3.25
N LYS A 127 -2.77 19.02 3.27
CA LYS A 127 -1.88 20.11 3.72
C LYS A 127 -1.32 19.93 5.14
N HIS A 128 -2.00 19.16 5.98
CA HIS A 128 -1.60 18.86 7.36
C HIS A 128 -0.97 17.48 7.53
N SER A 129 -0.87 16.71 6.45
CA SER A 129 -0.19 15.42 6.48
C SER A 129 1.32 15.59 6.72
N LYS A 130 1.90 14.65 7.47
CA LYS A 130 3.28 14.73 7.96
C LYS A 130 4.24 13.75 7.29
N GLY A 131 3.71 12.75 6.59
CA GLY A 131 4.52 11.69 6.00
C GLY A 131 3.80 10.34 5.94
N LEU A 132 4.57 9.31 5.62
CA LEU A 132 4.14 7.92 5.69
C LEU A 132 4.60 7.26 6.99
N ASN A 133 3.82 6.30 7.46
CA ASN A 133 4.20 5.38 8.52
C ASN A 133 5.50 4.63 8.13
N PRO A 134 6.59 4.74 8.91
CA PRO A 134 7.84 4.05 8.61
C PRO A 134 7.72 2.53 8.60
N GLN A 135 6.68 1.97 9.21
CA GLN A 135 6.39 0.54 9.18
C GLN A 135 5.73 0.13 7.85
N LEU A 136 6.58 -0.07 6.85
CA LEU A 136 6.22 -0.56 5.52
C LEU A 136 5.94 -2.06 5.57
N ARG A 137 4.92 -2.49 4.81
CA ARG A 137 4.54 -3.91 4.70
C ARG A 137 4.48 -4.32 3.25
N VAL A 138 5.01 -5.48 2.92
CA VAL A 138 4.84 -6.09 1.59
C VAL A 138 3.96 -7.30 1.76
N TYR A 139 2.92 -7.42 0.94
CA TYR A 139 2.00 -8.55 0.92
C TYR A 139 2.14 -9.32 -0.38
N ARG A 140 2.06 -10.64 -0.29
CA ARG A 140 1.94 -11.55 -1.43
C ARG A 140 0.70 -12.41 -1.27
N TYR A 141 -0.15 -12.39 -2.29
CA TYR A 141 -1.34 -13.22 -2.40
C TYR A 141 -1.13 -14.17 -3.59
N GLU A 142 -0.98 -15.46 -3.27
CA GLU A 142 -0.93 -16.56 -4.23
C GLU A 142 -2.35 -17.11 -4.43
N GLU A 143 -2.52 -18.10 -5.29
CA GLU A 143 -3.82 -18.74 -5.51
C GLU A 143 -4.45 -19.23 -4.18
N GLY A 144 -5.71 -18.85 -3.94
CA GLY A 144 -6.44 -19.10 -2.69
C GLY A 144 -6.21 -18.07 -1.57
N HIS A 145 -5.17 -17.23 -1.66
CA HIS A 145 -4.93 -16.15 -0.69
C HIS A 145 -5.98 -15.05 -0.85
N HIS A 146 -6.42 -14.47 0.27
CA HIS A 146 -7.46 -13.45 0.33
C HIS A 146 -7.39 -12.68 1.66
N PHE A 147 -8.15 -11.57 1.75
CA PHE A 147 -8.43 -10.90 3.01
C PHE A 147 -9.88 -10.43 3.00
N GLY A 148 -10.76 -11.13 3.72
CA GLY A 148 -12.19 -10.87 3.73
C GLY A 148 -12.57 -9.49 4.26
N LYS A 149 -13.85 -9.14 4.11
CA LYS A 149 -14.42 -7.82 4.45
C LYS A 149 -14.04 -7.33 5.83
N HIS A 150 -13.43 -6.16 5.91
CA HIS A 150 -13.00 -5.50 7.14
C HIS A 150 -13.02 -3.97 7.01
N TYR A 151 -12.82 -3.31 8.15
CA TYR A 151 -12.48 -1.90 8.25
C TYR A 151 -11.06 -1.78 8.78
N ASP A 152 -10.31 -0.82 8.25
CA ASP A 152 -9.00 -0.49 8.77
C ASP A 152 -9.13 0.55 9.89
N GLU A 153 -8.37 0.36 10.97
CA GLU A 153 -8.33 1.30 12.10
C GLU A 153 -7.17 2.29 12.00
N SER A 154 -7.38 3.49 12.53
CA SER A 154 -6.31 4.48 12.71
C SER A 154 -5.26 4.00 13.71
N VAL A 155 -3.99 4.19 13.36
CA VAL A 155 -2.85 3.91 14.24
C VAL A 155 -2.32 5.22 14.79
N LYS A 156 -2.24 5.33 16.12
CA LYS A 156 -1.53 6.43 16.80
C LYS A 156 -0.04 6.12 16.82
N LEU A 157 0.76 7.01 16.25
CA LEU A 157 2.21 6.98 16.34
C LEU A 157 2.66 8.06 17.31
N ASP A 158 3.37 7.65 18.36
CA ASP A 158 3.88 8.55 19.39
C ASP A 158 4.64 9.71 18.75
N GLN A 159 4.26 10.94 19.12
CA GLN A 159 4.86 12.20 18.66
C GLN A 159 4.73 12.51 17.16
N LEU A 160 4.36 11.55 16.30
CA LEU A 160 4.21 11.74 14.87
C LEU A 160 2.78 12.09 14.48
N GLY A 161 1.77 11.49 15.10
CA GLY A 161 0.37 11.78 14.81
C GLY A 161 -0.49 10.52 14.67
N THR A 162 -1.57 10.61 13.91
CA THR A 162 -2.50 9.49 13.70
C THR A 162 -2.66 9.21 12.21
N THR A 163 -2.67 7.94 11.83
CA THR A 163 -2.88 7.58 10.42
C THR A 163 -4.35 7.73 10.05
N GLN A 164 -4.63 8.31 8.89
CA GLN A 164 -6.01 8.53 8.40
C GLN A 164 -6.28 7.91 7.02
N TRP A 165 -5.24 7.56 6.28
CA TRP A 165 -5.35 6.93 4.97
C TRP A 165 -4.41 5.74 4.87
N THR A 166 -4.89 4.62 4.32
CA THR A 166 -4.04 3.52 3.89
C THR A 166 -3.55 3.81 2.46
N LEU A 167 -2.26 3.59 2.20
CA LEU A 167 -1.64 3.59 0.88
C LEU A 167 -1.33 2.15 0.47
N LEU A 168 -1.88 1.71 -0.66
CA LEU A 168 -1.54 0.46 -1.33
C LEU A 168 -0.85 0.77 -2.66
N ILE A 169 0.31 0.18 -2.92
CA ILE A 169 0.98 0.25 -4.23
C ILE A 169 1.02 -1.17 -4.79
N TYR A 170 0.29 -1.40 -5.87
CA TYR A 170 0.25 -2.69 -6.54
C TYR A 170 1.53 -2.91 -7.33
N LEU A 171 2.32 -3.89 -6.93
CA LEU A 171 3.61 -4.23 -7.57
C LEU A 171 3.42 -5.25 -8.70
N SER A 172 2.32 -5.98 -8.70
CA SER A 172 1.87 -6.86 -9.80
C SER A 172 0.38 -6.68 -10.06
N GLY A 173 -0.12 -7.31 -11.11
CA GLY A 173 -1.52 -7.19 -11.56
C GLY A 173 -1.63 -7.22 -13.09
N GLY A 174 -2.75 -6.73 -13.61
CA GLY A 174 -3.11 -6.79 -15.03
C GLY A 174 -3.64 -8.15 -15.46
N ASP A 175 -3.80 -8.37 -16.75
CA ASP A 175 -4.55 -9.50 -17.35
C ASP A 175 -4.09 -10.91 -16.92
N SER A 176 -2.87 -11.05 -16.40
CA SER A 176 -2.36 -12.32 -15.87
C SER A 176 -2.89 -12.68 -14.47
N LEU A 177 -3.49 -11.72 -13.76
CA LEU A 177 -4.09 -11.90 -12.44
C LEU A 177 -5.61 -12.09 -12.60
N VAL A 178 -6.14 -13.21 -12.11
CA VAL A 178 -7.58 -13.45 -12.05
C VAL A 178 -8.03 -13.45 -10.59
N GLY A 179 -9.12 -12.74 -10.31
CA GLY A 179 -9.49 -12.36 -8.95
C GLY A 179 -8.50 -11.34 -8.37
N GLY A 180 -8.35 -11.34 -7.04
CA GLY A 180 -7.40 -10.45 -6.37
C GLY A 180 -7.78 -8.98 -6.37
N ASP A 181 -9.01 -8.59 -6.72
CA ASP A 181 -9.47 -7.22 -6.65
C ASP A 181 -9.40 -6.65 -5.23
N THR A 182 -9.19 -5.35 -5.13
CA THR A 182 -9.51 -4.62 -3.89
C THR A 182 -10.92 -4.07 -4.06
N ILE A 183 -11.86 -4.59 -3.28
CA ILE A 183 -13.29 -4.32 -3.45
C ILE A 183 -13.75 -3.41 -2.31
N PHE A 184 -14.38 -2.29 -2.64
CA PHE A 184 -15.00 -1.38 -1.69
C PHE A 184 -16.51 -1.46 -1.77
N TYR A 185 -17.17 -1.52 -0.61
CA TYR A 185 -18.62 -1.61 -0.50
C TYR A 185 -19.19 -0.27 -0.02
N ALA A 186 -19.95 0.40 -0.88
CA ALA A 186 -20.56 1.68 -0.54
C ALA A 186 -21.77 1.48 0.41
N PRO A 187 -21.89 2.25 1.51
CA PRO A 187 -22.97 2.04 2.50
C PRO A 187 -24.36 2.39 1.98
N ASP A 188 -24.44 3.28 0.99
CA ASP A 188 -25.66 3.96 0.55
C ASP A 188 -26.45 3.19 -0.50
N ASN A 189 -25.82 2.28 -1.25
CA ASN A 189 -26.46 1.62 -2.40
C ASN A 189 -26.10 0.13 -2.57
N ASN A 190 -25.37 -0.48 -1.61
CA ASN A 190 -24.85 -1.84 -1.71
C ASN A 190 -24.05 -2.14 -2.99
N LYS A 191 -23.60 -1.12 -3.74
CA LYS A 191 -22.71 -1.32 -4.88
C LYS A 191 -21.31 -1.62 -4.37
N ALA A 192 -20.69 -2.58 -5.04
CA ALA A 192 -19.29 -2.90 -4.87
C ALA A 192 -18.49 -2.24 -6.00
N GLU A 193 -17.45 -1.52 -5.64
CA GLU A 193 -16.48 -0.93 -6.56
C GLU A 193 -15.25 -1.84 -6.58
N TYR A 194 -14.93 -2.37 -7.75
CA TYR A 194 -13.87 -3.35 -7.94
C TYR A 194 -12.64 -2.65 -8.52
N ILE A 195 -11.56 -2.57 -7.74
CA ILE A 195 -10.30 -2.04 -8.23
C ILE A 195 -9.35 -3.20 -8.52
N HIS A 196 -9.26 -3.53 -9.82
CA HIS A 196 -8.34 -4.56 -10.28
C HIS A 196 -6.88 -4.08 -10.16
N PRO A 197 -5.98 -4.84 -9.52
CA PRO A 197 -4.58 -4.46 -9.42
C PRO A 197 -3.96 -4.28 -10.80
N SER A 198 -3.31 -3.14 -11.01
CA SER A 198 -2.42 -2.92 -12.15
C SER A 198 -1.04 -2.60 -11.64
N LYS A 199 0.00 -3.19 -12.26
CA LYS A 199 1.40 -2.95 -11.87
C LYS A 199 1.69 -1.43 -11.89
N GLY A 200 2.16 -0.93 -10.76
CA GLY A 200 2.52 0.48 -10.56
C GLY A 200 1.37 1.39 -10.15
N LEU A 201 0.12 0.90 -10.08
CA LEU A 201 -1.00 1.66 -9.54
C LEU A 201 -0.81 1.87 -8.03
N ALA A 202 -0.90 3.12 -7.58
CA ALA A 202 -1.11 3.40 -6.16
C ALA A 202 -2.58 3.73 -5.89
N LEU A 203 -3.06 3.29 -4.74
CA LEU A 203 -4.41 3.49 -4.26
C LEU A 203 -4.32 4.01 -2.82
N LEU A 204 -4.98 5.13 -2.55
CA LEU A 204 -5.23 5.58 -1.19
C LEU A 204 -6.70 5.37 -0.86
N HIS A 205 -7.00 4.90 0.35
CA HIS A 205 -8.36 4.90 0.86
C HIS A 205 -8.40 5.37 2.31
N LYS A 206 -9.48 6.06 2.67
CA LYS A 206 -9.71 6.45 4.06
C LYS A 206 -9.81 5.22 4.96
N HIS A 207 -9.28 5.35 6.17
CA HIS A 207 -9.51 4.39 7.25
C HIS A 207 -9.86 5.09 8.56
N GLY A 208 -10.20 4.35 9.62
CA GLY A 208 -10.82 4.90 10.82
C GLY A 208 -12.31 5.18 10.60
N ASP A 209 -12.82 6.30 11.13
CA ASP A 209 -14.27 6.60 11.17
C ASP A 209 -14.92 6.71 9.78
N ASP A 210 -14.14 7.09 8.77
CA ASP A 210 -14.60 7.24 7.38
C ASP A 210 -14.39 5.99 6.52
N CYS A 211 -13.82 4.91 7.09
CA CYS A 211 -13.42 3.72 6.36
C CYS A 211 -14.60 3.08 5.63
N LEU A 212 -14.41 2.75 4.35
CA LEU A 212 -15.33 1.91 3.62
C LEU A 212 -15.10 0.44 3.98
N LEU A 213 -16.17 -0.36 4.07
CA LEU A 213 -16.03 -1.80 4.18
C LEU A 213 -15.32 -2.28 2.92
N HIS A 214 -14.25 -3.04 3.07
CA HIS A 214 -13.45 -3.46 1.91
C HIS A 214 -12.79 -4.82 2.13
N GLU A 215 -12.38 -5.44 1.04
CA GLU A 215 -11.68 -6.72 1.07
C GLU A 215 -10.64 -6.83 -0.05
N ALA A 216 -9.69 -7.74 0.13
CA ALA A 216 -8.90 -8.28 -0.96
C ALA A 216 -9.54 -9.59 -1.40
N GLN A 217 -10.15 -9.58 -2.58
CA GLN A 217 -10.75 -10.75 -3.22
C GLN A 217 -9.72 -11.89 -3.29
N MET A 218 -10.22 -13.12 -3.24
CA MET A 218 -9.40 -14.30 -3.48
C MET A 218 -8.69 -14.21 -4.84
N VAL A 219 -7.40 -14.54 -4.84
CA VAL A 219 -6.65 -14.74 -6.07
C VAL A 219 -7.00 -16.12 -6.61
N GLU A 220 -7.53 -16.18 -7.82
CA GLU A 220 -7.88 -17.44 -8.51
C GLU A 220 -6.77 -17.89 -9.46
N LYS A 221 -5.98 -16.96 -9.98
CA LYS A 221 -4.82 -17.25 -10.83
C LYS A 221 -3.80 -16.12 -10.77
N GLY A 222 -2.52 -16.47 -10.80
CA GLY A 222 -1.41 -15.51 -10.77
C GLY A 222 -0.99 -15.16 -9.34
N VAL A 223 -0.24 -14.07 -9.17
CA VAL A 223 0.26 -13.63 -7.86
C VAL A 223 0.13 -12.12 -7.73
N LYS A 224 -0.61 -11.66 -6.70
CA LYS A 224 -0.77 -10.24 -6.36
C LYS A 224 0.25 -9.83 -5.30
N TRP A 225 1.03 -8.81 -5.62
CA TRP A 225 2.01 -8.19 -4.73
C TRP A 225 1.61 -6.75 -4.42
N VAL A 226 1.66 -6.37 -3.15
CA VAL A 226 1.26 -5.04 -2.69
C VAL A 226 2.26 -4.51 -1.67
N LEU A 227 2.77 -3.29 -1.88
CA LEU A 227 3.44 -2.53 -0.84
C LEU A 227 2.42 -1.64 -0.12
N ARG A 228 2.40 -1.67 1.21
CA ARG A 228 1.50 -0.87 2.04
C ARG A 228 2.27 0.05 2.97
N SER A 229 1.75 1.26 3.11
CA SER A 229 2.01 2.18 4.23
C SER A 229 0.71 2.93 4.58
N ASP A 230 0.78 3.86 5.51
CA ASP A 230 -0.34 4.66 5.98
C ASP A 230 0.09 6.13 6.08
N VAL A 231 -0.76 7.08 5.68
CA VAL A 231 -0.46 8.52 5.74
C VAL A 231 -0.74 9.05 7.14
N ILE A 232 0.25 9.71 7.73
CA ILE A 232 0.22 10.32 9.07
C ILE A 232 -0.28 11.76 8.96
N PHE A 233 -1.18 12.15 9.87
CA PHE A 233 -1.65 13.52 10.08
C PHE A 233 -1.36 13.95 11.53
#